data_AF-A0A0G1K043-F1
#
_entry.id   AF-A0A0G1K043-F1
#
_cell.length_a   1.000
_cell.length_b   1.000
_cell.length_c   1.000
_cell.angle_alpha   90.00
_cell.angle_beta   90.00
_cell.angle_gamma   90.00
#
_symmetry.space_group_name_H-M   'P 1'
#
loop_
_entity.id
_entity.type
_entity.pdbx_description
1 polymer ?
#
loop_
_entity_poly.entity_id
_entity_poly.type
_entity_poly.pdbx_seq_one_letter_code
_entity_poly.pdbx_strand_id
1 'polypeptide(L)'
;MAEVPTIVEVRRQGLRICGTNVSGVAQMPFPEGVVKDLDVMDQVKLAAQVKEFVATSQIKPTPLVIILSAEVYFDREIVGTTDAEISAIAQTFIDSVPLVNPSSKLFKLKDKYKMVVINRRLYESIRSAFEAVGFVVTAVVPELVLGEVGVGGDLDANSCRVILKKMDYILENSFIGGAQPVERKSGINLGLDKLFGKHL
;
A
#
# COMPACT_ATOMS: atom_id res chain seq x y z
N MET A 1 -25.35 0.30 8.29
CA MET A 1 -24.11 -0.24 8.90
C MET A 1 -23.02 -0.08 7.86
N ALA A 2 -21.84 0.42 8.22
CA ALA A 2 -20.72 0.47 7.27
C ALA A 2 -20.33 -0.96 6.87
N GLU A 3 -20.07 -1.19 5.58
CA GLU A 3 -19.61 -2.49 5.11
C GLU A 3 -18.22 -2.79 5.66
N VAL A 4 -18.00 -4.02 6.14
CA VAL A 4 -16.70 -4.43 6.67
C VAL A 4 -15.73 -4.62 5.49
N PRO A 5 -14.56 -3.96 5.49
CA PRO A 5 -13.65 -4.03 4.37
C PRO A 5 -13.02 -5.42 4.21
N THR A 6 -12.73 -5.77 2.96
CA THR A 6 -11.83 -6.86 2.60
C THR A 6 -10.39 -6.34 2.71
N ILE A 7 -9.48 -7.16 3.23
CA ILE A 7 -8.06 -6.84 3.31
C ILE A 7 -7.31 -7.70 2.30
N VAL A 8 -6.51 -7.08 1.44
CA VAL A 8 -5.59 -7.79 0.54
C VAL A 8 -4.16 -7.40 0.88
N GLU A 9 -3.32 -8.38 1.16
CA GLU A 9 -1.88 -8.22 1.30
C GLU A 9 -1.20 -8.53 -0.05
N VAL A 10 -0.37 -7.60 -0.50
CA VAL A 10 0.47 -7.72 -1.69
C VAL A 10 1.87 -8.14 -1.27
N ARG A 11 2.30 -9.29 -1.76
CA ARG A 11 3.61 -9.90 -1.53
C ARG A 11 4.39 -10.00 -2.83
N ARG A 12 5.70 -10.27 -2.75
CA ARG A 12 6.54 -10.40 -3.94
C ARG A 12 6.04 -11.50 -4.88
N GLN A 13 5.50 -12.58 -4.32
CA GLN A 13 5.09 -13.78 -5.05
C GLN A 13 3.57 -13.90 -5.24
N GLY A 14 2.76 -12.93 -4.82
CA GLY A 14 1.32 -13.03 -4.94
C GLY A 14 0.52 -12.14 -3.99
N LEU A 15 -0.75 -12.50 -3.83
CA LEU A 15 -1.70 -11.86 -2.94
C LEU A 15 -2.18 -12.83 -1.85
N ARG A 16 -2.50 -12.29 -0.68
CA ARG A 16 -3.31 -12.95 0.34
C ARG A 16 -4.53 -12.10 0.65
N ILE A 17 -5.70 -12.71 0.81
CA ILE A 17 -6.94 -12.01 1.15
C ILE A 17 -7.54 -12.59 2.41
N CYS A 18 -8.02 -11.70 3.29
CA CYS A 18 -8.89 -12.03 4.40
C CYS A 18 -10.05 -11.03 4.47
N GLY A 19 -11.14 -11.43 5.12
CA GLY A 19 -12.32 -10.58 5.30
C GLY A 19 -13.48 -11.35 5.90
N THR A 20 -14.58 -10.66 6.19
CA THR A 20 -15.78 -11.27 6.79
C THR A 20 -16.45 -12.30 5.88
N ASN A 21 -16.26 -12.19 4.56
CA ASN A 21 -16.81 -13.08 3.56
C ASN A 21 -15.78 -14.09 3.01
N VAL A 22 -14.61 -14.20 3.64
CA VAL A 22 -13.53 -15.10 3.23
C VAL A 22 -13.27 -16.11 4.35
N SER A 23 -13.43 -17.40 4.05
CA SER A 23 -13.12 -18.45 5.03
C SER A 23 -11.60 -18.61 5.13
N GLY A 24 -11.03 -18.16 6.25
CA GLY A 24 -9.58 -18.18 6.46
C GLY A 24 -8.85 -17.14 5.60
N VAL A 25 -7.81 -17.58 4.89
CA VAL A 25 -7.00 -16.74 4.00
C VAL A 25 -6.98 -17.36 2.61
N ALA A 26 -7.45 -16.61 1.62
CA ALA A 26 -7.35 -17.00 0.21
C ALA A 26 -6.03 -16.48 -0.36
N GLN A 27 -5.39 -17.23 -1.27
CA GLN A 27 -4.11 -16.86 -1.86
C GLN A 27 -4.13 -16.94 -3.38
N MET A 28 -3.45 -16.01 -4.04
CA MET A 28 -3.27 -15.98 -5.48
C MET A 28 -1.79 -15.75 -5.80
N PRO A 29 -1.07 -16.71 -6.39
CA PRO A 29 0.32 -16.50 -6.77
C PRO A 29 0.41 -15.55 -7.97
N PHE A 30 1.54 -14.84 -8.09
CA PHE A 30 1.91 -14.10 -9.29
C PHE A 30 2.77 -14.98 -10.19
N PRO A 31 2.31 -15.34 -11.40
CA PRO A 31 3.18 -15.96 -12.39
C PRO A 31 4.25 -14.98 -12.88
N GLU A 32 5.45 -15.48 -13.18
CA GLU A 32 6.57 -14.65 -13.66
C GLU A 32 6.26 -13.87 -14.96
N GLY A 33 5.33 -14.36 -15.77
CA GLY A 33 4.87 -13.67 -16.98
C GLY A 33 3.87 -12.54 -16.74
N VAL A 34 3.42 -12.35 -15.51
CA VAL A 34 2.38 -11.37 -15.12
C VAL A 34 2.98 -10.31 -14.20
N VAL A 35 3.64 -10.73 -13.14
CA VAL A 35 4.43 -9.85 -12.26
C VAL A 35 5.80 -10.49 -12.06
N LYS A 36 6.85 -9.71 -12.28
CA LYS A 36 8.23 -10.14 -12.10
C LYS A 36 9.03 -9.04 -11.44
N ASP A 37 9.76 -9.38 -10.38
CA ASP A 37 10.63 -8.45 -9.65
C ASP A 37 9.92 -7.13 -9.28
N LEU A 38 8.67 -7.25 -8.82
CA LEU A 38 7.78 -6.14 -8.44
C LEU A 38 7.31 -5.26 -9.60
N ASP A 39 7.63 -5.60 -10.84
CA ASP A 39 7.11 -4.95 -12.04
C ASP A 39 5.95 -5.75 -12.64
N VAL A 40 4.93 -5.02 -13.09
CA VAL A 40 3.77 -5.60 -13.79
C VAL A 40 4.13 -5.77 -15.26
N MET A 41 4.33 -7.02 -15.68
CA MET A 41 4.69 -7.40 -17.04
C MET A 41 3.48 -7.38 -17.96
N ASP A 42 2.33 -7.87 -17.47
CA ASP A 42 1.10 -8.00 -18.25
C ASP A 42 -0.12 -7.60 -17.40
N GLN A 43 -0.54 -6.34 -17.56
CA GLN A 43 -1.65 -5.77 -16.80
C GLN A 43 -3.00 -6.43 -17.15
N VAL A 44 -3.17 -6.89 -18.40
CA VAL A 44 -4.41 -7.53 -18.85
C VAL A 44 -4.54 -8.91 -18.21
N LYS A 45 -3.44 -9.69 -18.19
CA LYS A 45 -3.44 -10.98 -17.49
C LYS A 45 -3.60 -10.80 -15.98
N LEU A 46 -2.97 -9.80 -15.37
CA LEU A 46 -3.16 -9.52 -13.94
C LEU A 46 -4.64 -9.26 -13.61
N ALA A 47 -5.31 -8.41 -14.40
CA ALA A 47 -6.72 -8.13 -14.21
C ALA A 47 -7.60 -9.39 -14.40
N ALA A 48 -7.30 -10.21 -15.40
CA ALA A 48 -8.01 -11.48 -15.62
C ALA A 48 -7.82 -12.45 -14.44
N GLN A 49 -6.62 -12.55 -13.88
CA GLN A 49 -6.32 -13.41 -12.74
C GLN A 49 -7.02 -12.93 -11.46
N VAL A 50 -7.01 -11.63 -11.17
CA VAL A 50 -7.76 -11.07 -10.03
C VAL A 50 -9.25 -11.37 -10.17
N LYS A 51 -9.80 -11.22 -11.38
CA LYS A 51 -11.20 -11.55 -11.65
C LYS A 51 -11.51 -13.02 -11.40
N GLU A 52 -10.68 -13.93 -11.91
CA GLU A 52 -10.83 -15.37 -11.69
C GLU A 52 -10.70 -15.73 -10.22
N PHE A 53 -9.71 -15.17 -9.52
CA PHE A 53 -9.47 -15.40 -8.11
C PHE A 53 -10.66 -14.95 -7.24
N VAL A 54 -11.18 -13.74 -7.47
CA VAL A 54 -12.37 -13.22 -6.77
C VAL A 54 -13.58 -14.12 -7.02
N ALA A 55 -13.81 -14.54 -8.27
CA ALA A 55 -14.94 -15.39 -8.63
C ALA A 55 -14.83 -16.80 -8.01
N THR A 56 -13.67 -17.45 -8.11
CA THR A 56 -13.44 -18.82 -7.62
C THR A 56 -13.45 -18.89 -6.10
N SER A 57 -12.96 -17.85 -5.42
CA SER A 57 -12.99 -17.73 -3.97
C SER A 57 -14.31 -17.14 -3.45
N GLN A 58 -15.29 -16.88 -4.33
CA GLN A 58 -16.61 -16.34 -4.00
C GLN A 58 -16.55 -15.06 -3.15
N ILE A 59 -15.51 -14.24 -3.37
CA ILE A 59 -15.27 -13.03 -2.59
C ILE A 59 -16.22 -11.96 -3.11
N LYS A 60 -17.11 -11.49 -2.23
CA LYS A 60 -18.04 -10.42 -2.58
C LYS A 60 -17.31 -9.07 -2.56
N PRO A 61 -17.55 -8.19 -3.54
CA PRO A 61 -17.02 -6.84 -3.51
C PRO A 61 -17.48 -6.09 -2.25
N THR A 62 -16.52 -5.50 -1.55
CA THR A 62 -16.71 -4.60 -0.41
C THR A 62 -15.65 -3.49 -0.49
N PRO A 63 -15.61 -2.50 0.43
CA PRO A 63 -14.44 -1.64 0.56
C PRO A 63 -13.16 -2.48 0.71
N LEU A 64 -12.08 -2.09 0.03
CA LEU A 64 -10.84 -2.85 0.00
C LEU A 64 -9.69 -2.04 0.59
N VAL A 65 -8.95 -2.65 1.49
CA VAL A 65 -7.68 -2.15 2.01
C VAL A 65 -6.56 -2.99 1.42
N ILE A 66 -5.62 -2.33 0.75
CA ILE A 66 -4.40 -2.96 0.24
C ILE A 66 -3.30 -2.78 1.29
N ILE A 67 -2.76 -3.87 1.80
CA ILE A 67 -1.54 -3.93 2.60
C ILE A 67 -0.39 -4.27 1.66
N LEU A 68 0.69 -3.51 1.72
CA LEU A 68 1.93 -3.79 0.99
C LEU A 68 2.89 -4.46 1.97
N SER A 69 3.26 -5.72 1.75
CA SER A 69 4.26 -6.38 2.60
C SER A 69 5.63 -5.71 2.52
N ALA A 70 6.48 -5.91 3.52
CA ALA A 70 7.86 -5.42 3.50
C ALA A 70 8.70 -5.93 2.30
N GLU A 71 8.24 -6.97 1.60
CA GLU A 71 8.89 -7.51 0.41
C GLU A 71 8.65 -6.69 -0.87
N VAL A 72 7.69 -5.74 -0.87
CA VAL A 72 7.27 -5.02 -2.08
C VAL A 72 7.56 -3.51 -2.05
N TYR A 73 8.20 -3.02 -1.00
CA TYR A 73 8.62 -1.63 -0.86
C TYR A 73 10.02 -1.51 -0.25
N PHE A 74 10.62 -0.34 -0.38
CA PHE A 74 11.83 0.05 0.33
C PHE A 74 11.46 1.07 1.40
N ASP A 75 12.02 0.94 2.60
CA ASP A 75 11.87 1.96 3.64
C ASP A 75 13.20 2.39 4.26
N ARG A 76 13.23 3.63 4.75
CA ARG A 76 14.35 4.18 5.50
C ARG A 76 13.83 5.07 6.63
N GLU A 77 14.43 4.92 7.80
CA GLU A 77 14.23 5.88 8.89
C GLU A 77 14.93 7.20 8.54
N ILE A 78 14.18 8.30 8.63
CA ILE A 78 14.66 9.64 8.35
C ILE A 78 14.88 10.34 9.68
N VAL A 79 16.15 10.65 9.96
CA VAL A 79 16.57 11.36 11.16
C VAL A 79 17.14 12.71 10.73
N GLY A 80 16.47 13.79 11.13
CA GLY A 80 16.88 15.16 10.86
C GLY A 80 16.39 16.06 11.98
N THR A 81 17.04 17.20 12.15
CA THR A 81 16.71 18.21 13.17
C THR A 81 15.90 19.36 12.59
N THR A 82 15.92 19.52 11.27
CA THR A 82 15.14 20.53 10.54
C THR A 82 14.37 19.92 9.37
N ASP A 83 13.31 20.59 8.93
CA ASP A 83 12.51 20.14 7.76
C ASP A 83 13.35 20.07 6.48
N ALA A 84 14.33 20.96 6.33
CA ALA A 84 15.24 20.97 5.19
C ALA A 84 16.14 19.72 5.17
N GLU A 85 16.67 19.32 6.33
CA GLU A 85 17.47 18.10 6.48
C GLU A 85 16.64 16.85 6.18
N ILE A 86 15.44 16.76 6.77
CA ILE A 86 14.51 15.64 6.55
C ILE A 86 14.20 15.51 5.06
N SER A 87 13.90 16.63 4.38
CA SER A 87 13.59 16.65 2.95
C SER A 87 14.78 16.21 2.09
N ALA A 88 15.99 16.67 2.40
CA ALA A 88 17.19 16.30 1.66
C ALA A 88 17.55 14.81 1.80
N ILE A 89 17.46 14.26 3.02
CA ILE A 89 17.71 12.84 3.29
C ILE A 89 16.66 11.97 2.58
N ALA A 90 15.40 12.37 2.67
CA ALA A 90 14.29 11.69 1.99
C ALA A 90 14.49 11.65 0.47
N GLN A 91 14.83 12.79 -0.14
CA GLN A 91 15.07 12.88 -1.59
C GLN A 91 16.25 12.02 -2.03
N THR A 92 17.35 12.05 -1.27
CA THR A 92 18.53 11.19 -1.53
C THR A 92 18.17 9.71 -1.51
N PHE A 93 17.32 9.29 -0.57
CA PHE A 93 16.86 7.91 -0.51
C PHE A 93 15.96 7.56 -1.71
N ILE A 94 14.99 8.41 -2.05
CA ILE A 94 14.11 8.22 -3.21
C ILE A 94 14.94 8.03 -4.49
N ASP A 95 15.95 8.87 -4.69
CA ASP A 95 16.80 8.82 -5.90
C ASP A 95 17.76 7.62 -5.93
N SER A 96 18.05 7.01 -4.77
CA SER A 96 18.86 5.79 -4.68
C SER A 96 18.09 4.50 -4.97
N VAL A 97 16.75 4.53 -4.90
CA VAL A 97 15.92 3.34 -5.05
C VAL A 97 15.78 2.99 -6.54
N PRO A 98 16.14 1.76 -6.98
CA PRO A 98 16.20 1.40 -8.39
C PRO A 98 14.82 1.00 -8.94
N LEU A 99 13.86 1.92 -8.91
CA LEU A 99 12.50 1.72 -9.43
C LEU A 99 12.22 2.61 -10.63
N VAL A 100 11.57 2.06 -11.65
CA VAL A 100 11.21 2.79 -12.87
C VAL A 100 10.11 3.83 -12.59
N ASN A 101 9.12 3.47 -11.79
CA ASN A 101 7.97 4.33 -11.46
C ASN A 101 7.78 4.41 -9.94
N PRO A 102 8.63 5.14 -9.20
CA PRO A 102 8.51 5.22 -7.75
C PRO A 102 7.30 6.06 -7.34
N SER A 103 6.58 5.60 -6.32
CA SER A 103 5.71 6.40 -5.47
C SER A 103 6.32 6.41 -4.07
N SER A 104 6.34 7.57 -3.42
CA SER A 104 6.97 7.73 -2.12
C SER A 104 6.08 8.52 -1.15
N LYS A 105 6.08 8.11 0.12
CA LYS A 105 5.38 8.81 1.20
C LYS A 105 6.20 8.75 2.49
N LEU A 106 6.24 9.87 3.20
CA LEU A 106 6.80 9.97 4.55
C LEU A 106 5.70 9.62 5.56
N PHE A 107 5.93 8.59 6.35
CA PHE A 107 5.05 8.16 7.44
C PHE A 107 5.63 8.64 8.77
N LYS A 108 4.78 9.24 9.61
CA LYS A 108 5.12 9.56 10.99
C LYS A 108 4.56 8.47 11.89
N LEU A 109 5.45 7.62 12.41
CA LEU A 109 5.11 6.48 13.26
C LEU A 109 5.67 6.77 14.66
N LYS A 110 4.79 7.11 15.60
CA LYS A 110 5.18 7.64 16.92
C LYS A 110 6.16 8.81 16.75
N ASP A 111 7.39 8.64 17.23
CA ASP A 111 8.46 9.65 17.23
C ASP A 111 9.44 9.48 16.06
N LYS A 112 9.12 8.62 15.10
CA LYS A 112 9.99 8.30 13.95
C LYS A 112 9.36 8.70 12.63
N TYR A 113 10.19 9.19 11.73
CA TYR A 113 9.82 9.38 10.33
C TYR A 113 10.35 8.21 9.50
N LYS A 114 9.48 7.60 8.71
CA LYS A 114 9.79 6.49 7.81
C LYS A 114 9.45 6.91 6.39
N MET A 115 10.46 7.06 5.53
CA MET A 115 10.23 7.24 4.10
C MET A 115 10.01 5.86 3.49
N VAL A 116 8.90 5.67 2.79
CA VAL A 116 8.60 4.44 2.03
C VAL A 116 8.57 4.78 0.55
N VAL A 117 9.20 3.94 -0.25
CA VAL A 117 9.24 4.04 -1.72
C VAL A 117 8.79 2.70 -2.31
N ILE A 118 7.81 2.73 -3.20
CA ILE A 118 7.22 1.55 -3.84
C ILE A 118 7.11 1.76 -5.36
N ASN A 119 7.08 0.65 -6.12
CA ASN A 119 6.69 0.70 -7.53
C ASN A 119 5.21 1.09 -7.63
N ARG A 120 4.94 2.33 -8.07
CA ARG A 120 3.60 2.87 -8.26
C ARG A 120 2.74 1.97 -9.15
N ARG A 121 3.34 1.47 -10.23
CA ARG A 121 2.66 0.63 -11.22
C ARG A 121 2.13 -0.66 -10.58
N LEU A 122 2.83 -1.22 -9.59
CA LEU A 122 2.41 -2.45 -8.92
C LEU A 122 1.09 -2.27 -8.19
N TYR A 123 1.03 -1.36 -7.21
CA TYR A 123 -0.18 -1.21 -6.40
C TYR A 123 -1.33 -0.58 -7.20
N GLU A 124 -1.05 0.30 -8.17
CA GLU A 124 -2.10 0.86 -9.03
C GLU A 124 -2.70 -0.21 -9.94
N SER A 125 -1.90 -1.11 -10.51
CA SER A 125 -2.43 -2.20 -11.35
C SER A 125 -3.29 -3.17 -10.54
N ILE A 126 -2.86 -3.50 -9.31
CA ILE A 126 -3.65 -4.34 -8.39
C ILE A 126 -4.94 -3.63 -8.00
N ARG A 127 -4.87 -2.36 -7.63
CA ARG A 127 -6.04 -1.52 -7.36
C ARG A 127 -7.03 -1.54 -8.52
N SER A 128 -6.58 -1.22 -9.73
CA SER A 128 -7.44 -1.20 -10.91
C SER A 128 -8.06 -2.57 -11.22
N ALA A 129 -7.32 -3.66 -10.98
CA ALA A 129 -7.83 -5.02 -11.17
C ALA A 129 -8.98 -5.35 -10.19
N PHE A 130 -8.89 -4.95 -8.93
CA PHE A 130 -9.97 -5.11 -7.96
C PHE A 130 -11.16 -4.17 -8.23
N GLU A 131 -10.90 -2.91 -8.58
CA GLU A 131 -11.95 -1.95 -8.95
C GLU A 131 -12.75 -2.42 -10.18
N ALA A 132 -12.08 -3.05 -11.16
CA ALA A 132 -12.73 -3.63 -12.34
C ALA A 132 -13.69 -4.78 -12.03
N VAL A 133 -13.61 -5.38 -10.83
CA VAL A 133 -14.55 -6.41 -10.35
C VAL A 133 -15.43 -5.92 -9.20
N GLY A 134 -15.52 -4.60 -9.03
CA GLY A 134 -16.53 -3.94 -8.20
C GLY A 134 -16.10 -3.55 -6.79
N PHE A 135 -14.85 -3.80 -6.39
CA PHE A 135 -14.34 -3.33 -5.10
C PHE A 135 -14.12 -1.81 -5.13
N VAL A 136 -14.11 -1.18 -3.95
CA VAL A 136 -13.72 0.22 -3.79
C VAL A 136 -12.46 0.27 -2.94
N VAL A 137 -11.31 0.63 -3.52
CA VAL A 137 -10.06 0.68 -2.75
C VAL A 137 -10.03 1.94 -1.90
N THR A 138 -10.12 1.78 -0.59
CA THR A 138 -10.18 2.88 0.39
C THR A 138 -8.83 3.21 0.99
N ALA A 139 -7.88 2.27 1.00
CA ALA A 139 -6.53 2.50 1.47
C ALA A 139 -5.48 1.60 0.79
N VAL A 140 -4.25 2.10 0.74
CA VAL A 140 -3.04 1.38 0.35
C VAL A 140 -1.98 1.68 1.40
N VAL A 141 -1.67 0.75 2.29
CA VAL A 141 -0.80 0.98 3.44
C VAL A 141 0.40 0.03 3.42
N PRO A 142 1.61 0.46 3.80
CA PRO A 142 2.73 -0.45 4.00
C PRO A 142 2.59 -1.21 5.33
N GLU A 143 3.07 -2.45 5.37
CA GLU A 143 3.03 -3.34 6.54
C GLU A 143 3.65 -2.70 7.78
N LEU A 144 4.65 -1.82 7.63
CA LEU A 144 5.23 -1.12 8.78
C LEU A 144 4.22 -0.27 9.58
N VAL A 145 3.10 0.15 8.97
CA VAL A 145 1.99 0.83 9.68
C VAL A 145 1.32 -0.16 10.62
N LEU A 146 1.22 -1.43 10.21
CA LEU A 146 0.58 -2.48 10.99
C LEU A 146 1.35 -2.83 12.26
N GLY A 147 2.69 -2.68 12.23
CA GLY A 147 3.55 -2.87 13.40
C GLY A 147 3.16 -1.97 14.59
N GLU A 148 2.67 -0.75 14.31
CA GLU A 148 2.21 0.19 15.33
C GLU A 148 0.93 -0.25 16.05
N VAL A 149 0.15 -1.12 15.42
CA VAL A 149 -1.09 -1.69 15.98
C VAL A 149 -0.94 -3.14 16.43
N GLY A 150 0.30 -3.64 16.52
CA GLY A 150 0.61 -4.97 17.02
C GLY A 150 0.36 -6.10 16.03
N VAL A 151 0.39 -5.80 14.73
CA VAL A 151 0.33 -6.79 13.65
C VAL A 151 1.69 -6.85 12.96
N GLY A 152 2.23 -8.05 12.80
CA GLY A 152 3.49 -8.25 12.09
C GLY A 152 3.57 -9.64 11.47
N GLY A 153 4.36 -9.75 10.42
CA GLY A 153 4.46 -10.97 9.62
C GLY A 153 3.25 -11.15 8.71
N ASP A 154 3.19 -12.34 8.13
CA ASP A 154 2.19 -12.74 7.15
C ASP A 154 0.73 -12.49 7.59
N LEU A 155 -0.11 -12.03 6.65
CA LEU A 155 -1.54 -11.88 6.89
C LEU A 155 -2.21 -13.21 7.26
N ASP A 156 -2.80 -13.26 8.46
CA ASP A 156 -3.63 -14.35 8.96
C ASP A 156 -4.99 -13.83 9.48
N ALA A 157 -5.85 -14.75 9.97
CA ALA A 157 -7.17 -14.39 10.49
C ALA A 157 -7.12 -13.46 11.72
N ASN A 158 -6.10 -13.59 12.56
CA ASN A 158 -5.95 -12.73 13.75
C ASN A 158 -5.48 -11.34 13.35
N SER A 159 -4.46 -11.23 12.50
CA SER A 159 -3.98 -9.99 11.90
C SER A 159 -5.13 -9.25 11.21
N CYS A 160 -5.94 -9.97 10.42
CA CYS A 160 -7.15 -9.43 9.78
C CYS A 160 -8.09 -8.75 10.78
N ARG A 161 -8.42 -9.46 11.87
CA ARG A 161 -9.31 -8.94 12.92
C ARG A 161 -8.74 -7.71 13.61
N VAL A 162 -7.43 -7.65 13.82
CA VAL A 162 -6.78 -6.48 14.43
C VAL A 162 -6.82 -5.28 13.48
N ILE A 163 -6.50 -5.47 12.19
CA ILE A 163 -6.57 -4.43 11.16
C ILE A 163 -7.98 -3.82 11.11
N LEU A 164 -9.01 -4.67 11.07
CA LEU A 164 -10.41 -4.24 11.04
C LEU A 164 -10.83 -3.42 12.27
N LYS A 165 -10.22 -3.65 13.43
CA LYS A 165 -10.47 -2.86 14.66
C LYS A 165 -9.73 -1.52 14.69
N LYS A 166 -8.81 -1.29 13.75
CA LYS A 166 -7.91 -0.14 13.72
C LYS A 166 -8.05 0.67 12.43
N MET A 167 -9.20 0.54 11.75
CA MET A 167 -9.43 1.10 10.43
C MET A 167 -9.18 2.61 10.32
N ASP A 168 -9.55 3.41 11.33
CA ASP A 168 -9.30 4.86 11.30
C ASP A 168 -7.79 5.16 11.15
N TYR A 169 -6.96 4.51 11.95
CA TYR A 169 -5.50 4.62 11.87
C TYR A 169 -4.94 4.14 10.52
N ILE A 170 -5.51 3.06 9.96
CA ILE A 170 -5.13 2.54 8.64
C ILE A 170 -5.45 3.54 7.53
N LEU A 171 -6.63 4.15 7.55
CA LEU A 171 -7.05 5.12 6.54
C LEU A 171 -6.20 6.39 6.58
N GLU A 172 -5.85 6.87 7.78
CA GLU A 172 -4.96 8.04 7.96
C GLU A 172 -3.54 7.79 7.43
N ASN A 173 -3.08 6.54 7.46
CA ASN A 173 -1.73 6.12 7.08
C ASN A 173 -1.68 5.40 5.73
N SER A 174 -2.40 5.93 4.74
CA SER A 174 -2.50 5.36 3.38
C SER A 174 -1.73 6.16 2.33
N PHE A 175 -1.18 5.50 1.32
CA PHE A 175 -0.64 6.11 0.09
C PHE A 175 -1.73 6.81 -0.74
N ILE A 176 -2.98 6.40 -0.60
CA ILE A 176 -4.14 6.99 -1.27
C ILE A 176 -5.04 7.67 -0.22
N GLY A 177 -5.36 8.95 -0.40
CA GLY A 177 -6.10 9.75 0.61
C GLY A 177 -5.20 10.36 1.70
N GLY A 178 -5.55 11.56 2.18
CA GLY A 178 -4.66 12.40 3.02
C GLY A 178 -3.56 13.10 2.21
N ALA A 179 -2.89 14.12 2.75
CA ALA A 179 -1.99 15.03 2.02
C ALA A 179 -0.92 14.34 1.15
N GLN A 180 -0.60 15.05 0.06
CA GLN A 180 -0.29 14.54 -1.27
C GLN A 180 1.06 13.79 -1.41
N PRO A 181 1.19 12.93 -2.44
CA PRO A 181 2.47 12.40 -2.87
C PRO A 181 3.42 13.54 -3.25
N VAL A 182 4.71 13.40 -2.93
CA VAL A 182 5.76 14.25 -3.50
C VAL A 182 5.94 13.84 -4.96
N GLU A 183 5.08 14.36 -5.84
CA GLU A 183 5.26 14.18 -7.27
C GLU A 183 6.49 14.96 -7.74
N ARG A 184 7.33 14.30 -8.55
CA ARG A 184 8.43 14.94 -9.29
C ARG A 184 7.87 16.05 -10.16
N LYS A 185 7.92 17.31 -9.70
CA LYS A 185 7.81 18.47 -10.57
C LYS A 185 9.21 18.93 -10.96
N SER A 186 9.55 18.74 -12.22
CA SER A 186 10.58 19.54 -12.87
C SER A 186 10.14 21.01 -12.73
N GLY A 187 10.90 21.79 -11.97
CA GLY A 187 10.59 23.21 -11.71
C GLY A 187 10.19 23.50 -10.27
N ILE A 188 11.10 24.19 -9.59
CA ILE A 188 11.04 24.87 -8.29
C ILE A 188 9.63 25.34 -7.91
N ASN A 189 8.99 24.69 -6.92
CA ASN A 189 8.20 25.28 -5.80
C ASN A 189 7.64 24.14 -4.91
N LEU A 190 8.35 23.75 -3.86
CA LEU A 190 7.88 22.75 -2.88
C LEU A 190 7.08 23.47 -1.79
N GLY A 191 5.78 23.65 -2.03
CA GLY A 191 4.83 24.09 -1.00
C GLY A 191 4.71 23.01 0.08
N LEU A 192 5.19 23.32 1.29
CA LEU A 192 5.15 22.50 2.50
C LEU A 192 3.74 22.02 2.89
N ASP A 193 2.70 22.72 2.41
CA ASP A 193 1.29 22.39 2.53
C ASP A 193 0.91 20.97 2.04
N LYS A 194 1.76 20.36 1.19
CA LYS A 194 1.51 19.03 0.63
C LYS A 194 2.15 17.89 1.42
N LEU A 195 3.18 18.17 2.23
CA LEU A 195 3.91 17.17 3.01
C LEU A 195 3.28 16.92 4.38
N PHE A 196 2.66 17.95 4.95
CA PHE A 196 1.98 17.89 6.23
C PHE A 196 0.52 18.23 5.98
N GLY A 197 -0.39 17.25 6.15
CA GLY A 197 -1.81 17.48 6.04
C GLY A 197 -2.22 18.65 6.93
N LYS A 198 -2.78 19.70 6.31
CA LYS A 198 -3.33 20.85 7.02
C LYS A 198 -4.42 20.37 7.97
N HIS A 199 -4.13 20.40 9.26
CA HIS A 199 -5.13 20.57 10.30
C HIS A 199 -5.00 22.00 10.83
N LEU A 200 -5.87 22.87 10.33
CA LEU A 200 -6.45 23.95 11.13
C LEU A 200 -7.81 23.45 11.62
#